data_AF-A0A8D3E421-F1
#
_entry.id   AF-A0A8D3E421-F1
#
_cell.length_a   1.000
_cell.length_b   1.000
_cell.length_c   1.000
_cell.angle_alpha   90.00
_cell.angle_beta   90.00
_cell.angle_gamma   90.00
#
_symmetry.space_group_name_H-M   'P 1'
#
loop_
_entity.id
_entity.type
_entity.pdbx_description
1 polymer ?
#
loop_
_entity_poly.entity_id
_entity_poly.type
_entity_poly.pdbx_seq_one_letter_code
_entity_poly.pdbx_strand_id
1 'polypeptide(L)'
;MGGFWCFSQVKGAIDDDVAEADIISTVEFNHTGELLATGDKGGRVVIFQQEIENKNLPQFRSEYNVYSTFQSHEPEFDYLKSLEIEEKINKIRWLPQKNAAQFLLSTNGEFVIFTSAH
;
A
#
# COMPACT_ATOMS: atom_id res chain seq x y z
N MET A 1 -4.52 -26.02 -14.35
CA MET A 1 -5.81 -25.33 -14.18
C MET A 1 -5.54 -23.85 -14.37
N GLY A 2 -5.87 -23.28 -15.54
CA GLY A 2 -5.73 -21.85 -15.76
C GLY A 2 -6.95 -21.14 -15.20
N GLY A 3 -6.77 -20.30 -14.18
CA GLY A 3 -7.83 -19.39 -13.75
C GLY A 3 -8.12 -18.38 -14.87
N PHE A 4 -9.40 -18.05 -15.07
CA PHE A 4 -9.78 -16.98 -15.98
C PHE A 4 -9.60 -15.63 -15.29
N TRP A 5 -8.86 -14.73 -15.93
CA TRP A 5 -8.75 -13.34 -15.50
C TRP A 5 -10.06 -12.60 -15.73
N CYS A 6 -10.35 -11.68 -14.82
CA CYS A 6 -11.64 -11.04 -14.70
C CYS A 6 -11.48 -9.74 -13.95
N PHE A 7 -12.22 -8.71 -14.38
CA PHE A 7 -12.31 -7.48 -13.63
C PHE A 7 -13.02 -7.73 -12.28
N SER A 8 -12.50 -7.13 -11.22
CA SER A 8 -13.04 -7.29 -9.87
C SER A 8 -13.27 -5.94 -9.20
N GLN A 9 -12.25 -5.07 -9.14
CA GLN A 9 -12.34 -3.81 -8.43
C GLN A 9 -11.42 -2.78 -9.07
N VAL A 10 -11.79 -1.51 -8.94
CA VAL A 10 -10.96 -0.34 -9.25
C VAL A 10 -11.00 0.61 -8.05
N LYS A 11 -9.86 1.19 -7.70
CA LYS A 11 -9.73 2.22 -6.65
C LYS A 11 -8.97 3.40 -7.26
N GLY A 12 -9.44 4.62 -7.03
CA GLY A 12 -8.83 5.84 -7.57
C GLY A 12 -9.85 6.88 -8.00
N ALA A 13 -9.37 8.01 -8.51
CA ALA A 13 -10.21 9.04 -9.11
C ALA A 13 -10.91 8.50 -10.37
N ILE A 14 -12.14 8.96 -10.61
CA ILE A 14 -12.91 8.65 -11.82
C ILE A 14 -12.62 9.59 -12.99
N ASP A 15 -11.89 10.67 -12.72
CA ASP A 15 -11.54 11.71 -13.67
C ASP A 15 -10.06 11.59 -14.07
N ASP A 16 -9.69 12.19 -15.20
CA ASP A 16 -8.33 12.13 -15.76
C ASP A 16 -7.35 13.05 -15.00
N ASP A 17 -7.86 14.00 -14.20
CA ASP A 17 -7.07 14.90 -13.36
C ASP A 17 -6.57 14.18 -12.08
N VAL A 18 -5.51 13.39 -12.24
CA VAL A 18 -4.83 12.70 -11.13
C VAL A 18 -3.70 13.57 -10.58
N ALA A 19 -3.75 13.90 -9.29
CA ALA A 19 -2.65 14.60 -8.63
C ALA A 19 -1.38 13.73 -8.63
N GLU A 20 -0.22 14.33 -8.91
CA GLU A 20 1.03 13.58 -8.98
C GLU A 20 1.34 12.81 -7.68
N ALA A 21 1.00 13.41 -6.53
CA ALA A 21 1.13 12.78 -5.21
C ALA A 21 0.28 11.50 -5.05
N ASP A 22 -0.84 11.39 -5.76
CA ASP A 22 -1.75 10.23 -5.68
C ASP A 22 -1.33 9.07 -6.61
N ILE A 23 -0.28 9.24 -7.42
CA ILE A 23 0.21 8.18 -8.30
C ILE A 23 0.85 7.07 -7.47
N ILE A 24 0.25 5.87 -7.53
CA ILE A 24 0.78 4.67 -6.89
C ILE A 24 2.15 4.32 -7.49
N SER A 25 3.16 4.23 -6.63
CA SER A 25 4.54 3.93 -6.98
C SER A 25 4.95 2.50 -6.64
N THR A 26 4.32 1.88 -5.65
CA THR A 26 4.59 0.49 -5.25
C THR A 26 3.34 -0.19 -4.72
N VAL A 27 3.29 -1.52 -4.87
CA VAL A 27 2.23 -2.38 -4.35
C VAL A 27 2.81 -3.68 -3.82
N GLU A 28 2.33 -4.18 -2.69
CA GLU A 28 2.79 -5.45 -2.12
C GLU A 28 1.70 -6.13 -1.27
N PHE A 29 1.45 -7.41 -1.57
CA PHE A 29 0.65 -8.27 -0.70
C PHE A 29 1.47 -8.73 0.51
N ASN A 30 0.80 -8.88 1.65
CA ASN A 30 1.39 -9.59 2.77
C ASN A 30 1.51 -11.10 2.45
N HIS A 31 2.16 -11.83 3.34
CA HIS A 31 2.46 -13.26 3.14
C HIS A 31 1.21 -14.15 3.02
N THR A 32 0.07 -13.75 3.61
CA THR A 32 -1.19 -14.51 3.56
C THR A 32 -2.05 -14.13 2.36
N GLY A 33 -1.79 -12.97 1.74
CA GLY A 33 -2.63 -12.35 0.73
C GLY A 33 -3.81 -11.56 1.32
N GLU A 34 -4.08 -11.63 2.62
CA GLU A 34 -5.23 -10.96 3.25
C GLU A 34 -5.08 -9.44 3.30
N LEU A 35 -3.84 -8.93 3.22
CA LEU A 35 -3.54 -7.50 3.20
C LEU A 35 -2.79 -7.13 1.92
N LEU A 36 -3.15 -5.98 1.37
CA LEU A 36 -2.51 -5.36 0.22
C LEU A 36 -2.07 -3.95 0.61
N ALA A 37 -0.77 -3.65 0.56
CA ALA A 37 -0.27 -2.31 0.78
C ALA A 37 0.05 -1.63 -0.55
N THR A 38 -0.29 -0.36 -0.68
CA THR A 38 0.15 0.53 -1.76
C THR A 38 0.91 1.70 -1.16
N GLY A 39 1.97 2.13 -1.84
CA GLY A 39 2.65 3.40 -1.58
C GLY A 39 2.50 4.31 -2.78
N ASP A 40 2.41 5.61 -2.55
CA ASP A 40 2.32 6.61 -3.62
C ASP A 40 3.52 7.58 -3.63
N LYS A 41 3.53 8.45 -4.64
CA LYS A 41 4.52 9.52 -4.80
C LYS A 41 4.45 10.57 -3.72
N GLY A 42 3.29 10.78 -3.10
CA GLY A 42 3.09 11.71 -2.00
C GLY A 42 3.46 11.16 -0.63
N GLY A 43 4.13 10.01 -0.55
CA GLY A 43 4.64 9.46 0.70
C GLY A 43 3.61 8.75 1.57
N ARG A 44 2.40 8.49 1.09
CA ARG A 44 1.33 7.82 1.83
C ARG A 44 1.34 6.32 1.57
N VAL A 45 1.14 5.56 2.64
CA VAL A 45 0.85 4.12 2.56
C VAL A 45 -0.64 3.92 2.81
N VAL A 46 -1.28 3.17 1.92
CA VAL A 46 -2.67 2.69 2.08
C VAL A 46 -2.64 1.16 2.17
N ILE A 47 -3.22 0.63 3.22
CA ILE A 47 -3.39 -0.81 3.45
C ILE A 47 -4.84 -1.14 3.19
N PHE A 48 -5.06 -2.14 2.35
CA PHE A 48 -6.37 -2.74 2.11
C PHE A 48 -6.43 -4.13 2.73
N GLN A 49 -7.58 -4.49 3.29
CA GLN A 49 -7.87 -5.81 3.83
C GLN A 49 -8.92 -6.51 2.99
N GLN A 50 -8.68 -7.79 2.71
CA GLN A 50 -9.62 -8.67 2.06
C GLN A 50 -10.86 -8.85 2.95
N GLU A 51 -12.04 -8.56 2.40
CA GLU A 51 -13.30 -8.83 3.08
C GLU A 51 -13.58 -10.34 3.08
N ILE A 52 -13.82 -10.91 4.26
CA ILE A 52 -14.19 -12.31 4.42
C ILE A 52 -15.72 -12.39 4.34
N GLU A 53 -16.27 -12.55 3.14
CA GLU A 53 -17.70 -12.83 3.00
C GLU A 53 -18.06 -14.15 3.70
N ASN A 54 -19.20 -14.16 4.39
CA ASN A 54 -19.77 -15.34 5.02
C ASN A 54 -19.89 -16.48 3.99
N LYS A 55 -19.41 -17.67 4.37
CA LYS A 55 -19.20 -18.90 3.58
C LYS A 55 -20.45 -19.53 2.89
N ASN A 56 -21.53 -18.78 2.67
CA ASN A 56 -22.82 -19.33 2.24
C ASN A 56 -23.17 -19.08 0.76
N LEU A 57 -22.29 -18.45 -0.03
CA LEU A 57 -22.50 -18.30 -1.48
C LEU A 57 -21.31 -18.88 -2.28
N PRO A 58 -21.54 -19.73 -3.32
CA PRO A 58 -20.46 -20.47 -3.98
C PRO A 58 -19.56 -19.68 -4.93
N GLN A 59 -19.76 -18.37 -5.08
CA GLN A 59 -19.04 -17.44 -5.95
C GLN A 59 -19.39 -16.06 -5.36
N PHE A 60 -18.48 -15.17 -4.96
CA PHE A 60 -17.62 -14.38 -5.82
C PHE A 60 -16.54 -13.68 -4.96
N ARG A 61 -15.31 -13.64 -5.50
CA ARG A 61 -14.17 -12.75 -5.22
C ARG A 61 -14.32 -11.78 -4.03
N SER A 62 -13.58 -12.04 -2.95
CA SER A 62 -13.41 -11.06 -1.88
C SER A 62 -12.86 -9.73 -2.40
N GLU A 63 -13.50 -8.64 -2.00
CA GLU A 63 -13.04 -7.28 -2.26
C GLU A 63 -11.96 -6.86 -1.27
N TYR A 64 -11.12 -5.89 -1.66
CA TYR A 64 -10.13 -5.28 -0.79
C TYR A 64 -10.61 -3.89 -0.36
N ASN A 65 -10.87 -3.72 0.92
CA ASN A 65 -11.38 -2.48 1.50
C ASN A 65 -10.28 -1.76 2.27
N VAL A 66 -10.34 -0.43 2.32
CA VAL A 66 -9.33 0.38 3.03
C VAL A 66 -9.37 -0.01 4.51
N TYR A 67 -8.24 -0.51 4.99
CA TYR A 67 -8.02 -0.91 6.37
C TYR A 67 -7.35 0.22 7.15
N SER A 68 -6.25 0.76 6.61
CA SER A 68 -5.46 1.79 7.29
C SER A 68 -4.76 2.68 6.25
N THR A 69 -4.63 3.96 6.55
CA THR A 69 -3.91 4.93 5.71
C THR A 69 -3.05 5.81 6.61
N PHE A 70 -1.79 6.00 6.24
CA PHE A 70 -0.88 6.86 6.99
C PHE A 70 0.15 7.54 6.09
N GLN A 71 0.60 8.73 6.51
CA GLN A 71 1.73 9.42 5.91
C GLN A 71 3.01 8.73 6.39
N SER A 72 3.75 8.08 5.49
CA SER A 72 5.00 7.40 5.84
C SER A 72 6.19 8.35 5.72
N HIS A 73 6.29 9.10 4.63
CA HIS A 73 7.40 10.01 4.37
C HIS A 73 6.87 11.41 4.11
N GLU A 74 7.59 12.44 4.52
CA GLU A 74 7.31 13.84 4.19
C GLU A 74 8.47 14.40 3.35
N PRO A 75 8.24 15.44 2.53
CA PRO A 75 9.31 16.10 1.79
C PRO A 75 10.32 16.70 2.77
N GLU A 76 11.60 16.44 2.52
CA GLU A 76 12.69 16.97 3.34
C GLU A 76 13.73 17.69 2.46
N PHE A 77 14.59 18.51 3.09
CA PHE A 77 15.65 19.22 2.38
C PHE A 77 17.00 19.09 3.11
N ASP A 78 18.00 18.53 2.42
CA ASP A 78 19.38 18.47 2.90
C ASP A 78 20.10 19.79 2.57
N TYR A 79 20.21 20.67 3.57
CA TYR A 79 20.86 21.98 3.42
C TYR A 79 22.36 21.91 3.12
N LEU A 80 23.04 20.84 3.49
CA LEU A 80 24.47 20.70 3.25
C LEU A 80 24.75 20.29 1.82
N LYS A 81 23.90 19.43 1.26
CA LYS A 81 23.99 19.00 -0.14
C LYS A 81 23.17 19.87 -1.09
N SER A 82 22.32 20.75 -0.57
CA SER A 82 21.32 21.50 -1.35
C SER A 82 20.45 20.58 -2.19
N LEU A 83 19.95 19.50 -1.57
CA LEU A 83 19.20 18.44 -2.24
C LEU A 83 17.82 18.30 -1.60
N GLU A 84 16.78 18.26 -2.44
CA GLU A 84 15.43 17.88 -2.04
C GLU A 84 15.33 16.36 -1.90
N ILE A 85 14.76 15.91 -0.79
CA ILE A 85 14.49 14.51 -0.49
C ILE A 85 13.01 14.28 -0.75
N GLU A 86 12.72 13.54 -1.81
CA GLU A 86 11.36 13.17 -2.18
C GLU A 86 10.72 12.26 -1.13
N GLU A 87 9.44 12.48 -0.85
CA GLU A 87 8.61 11.65 0.01
C GLU A 87 8.14 10.35 -0.68
N LYS A 88 8.33 10.24 -1.99
CA LYS A 88 7.88 9.10 -2.79
C LYS A 88 8.31 7.76 -2.17
N ILE A 89 7.33 6.89 -1.96
CA ILE A 89 7.62 5.53 -1.49
C ILE A 89 8.14 4.71 -2.66
N ASN A 90 9.38 4.26 -2.57
CA ASN A 90 10.03 3.44 -3.59
C ASN A 90 9.72 1.95 -3.43
N LYS A 91 9.57 1.48 -2.19
CA LYS A 91 9.29 0.06 -1.92
C LYS A 91 8.58 -0.13 -0.58
N ILE A 92 7.70 -1.12 -0.54
CA ILE A 92 7.11 -1.67 0.69
C ILE A 92 7.56 -3.12 0.83
N ARG A 93 7.81 -3.55 2.07
CA ARG A 93 8.14 -4.92 2.47
C ARG A 93 7.38 -5.33 3.73
N TRP A 94 6.40 -6.20 3.61
CA TRP A 94 5.79 -6.86 4.77
C TRP A 94 6.81 -7.72 5.53
N LEU A 95 6.76 -7.67 6.85
CA LEU A 95 7.56 -8.54 7.71
C LEU A 95 6.76 -9.80 8.08
N PRO A 96 7.44 -10.92 8.38
CA PRO A 96 6.78 -12.11 8.89
C PRO A 96 6.02 -11.80 10.18
N GLN A 97 4.73 -12.15 10.20
CA GLN A 97 3.86 -11.92 11.35
C GLN A 97 4.34 -12.73 12.56
N LYS A 98 4.60 -12.07 13.68
CA LYS A 98 5.02 -12.70 14.95
C LYS A 98 3.94 -12.69 16.03
N ASN A 99 2.97 -11.80 15.92
CA ASN A 99 1.88 -11.63 16.88
C ASN A 99 0.62 -11.16 16.12
N ALA A 100 -0.41 -10.69 16.84
CA ALA A 100 -1.62 -10.20 16.20
C ALA A 100 -1.42 -8.93 15.35
N ALA A 101 -0.35 -8.17 15.59
CA ALA A 101 -0.03 -6.97 14.82
C ALA A 101 0.72 -7.34 13.53
N GLN A 102 0.49 -6.53 12.50
CA GLN A 102 1.15 -6.65 11.22
C GLN A 102 2.21 -5.56 11.11
N PHE A 103 3.34 -5.87 10.48
CA PHE A 103 4.44 -4.92 10.34
C PHE A 103 4.91 -4.84 8.90
N LEU A 104 5.26 -3.64 8.47
CA LEU A 104 5.86 -3.40 7.17
C LEU A 104 7.01 -2.41 7.26
N LEU A 105 7.90 -2.49 6.27
CA LEU A 105 8.94 -1.51 6.00
C LEU A 105 8.56 -0.71 4.76
N SER A 106 8.67 0.61 4.81
CA SER A 106 8.59 1.51 3.66
C SER A 106 9.91 2.25 3.49
N THR A 107 10.26 2.62 2.26
CA THR A 107 11.47 3.40 1.99
C THR A 107 11.30 4.36 0.82
N ASN A 108 11.92 5.54 0.91
CA ASN A 108 12.05 6.53 -0.16
C ASN A 108 13.47 6.58 -0.77
N GLY A 109 14.32 5.59 -0.48
CA GLY A 109 15.71 5.52 -0.94
C GLY A 109 16.73 6.07 0.05
N GLU A 110 16.40 7.16 0.75
CA GLU A 110 17.27 7.73 1.81
C GLU A 110 16.94 7.14 3.18
N PHE A 111 15.66 6.98 3.50
CA PHE A 111 15.19 6.50 4.78
C PHE A 111 14.38 5.20 4.65
N VAL A 112 14.43 4.39 5.72
CA VAL A 112 13.57 3.21 5.88
C VAL A 112 12.77 3.37 7.16
N ILE A 113 11.46 3.23 7.06
CA ILE A 113 10.52 3.39 8.18
C ILE A 113 9.88 2.04 8.50
N PHE A 114 9.86 1.71 9.79
CA PHE A 114 9.16 0.55 10.32
C PHE A 114 7.80 0.97 10.85
N THR A 115 6.73 0.37 10.34
CA THR A 115 5.37 0.69 10.74
C THR A 115 4.63 -0.54 11.27
N SER A 116 3.95 -0.36 12.40
CA SER A 116 2.94 -1.27 12.91
C SER A 116 1.60 -0.91 12.26
N ALA A 117 1.08 -1.81 11.43
CA ALA A 117 -0.24 -1.68 10.82
C ALA A 117 -1.30 -2.09 11.84
N HIS A 118 -2.06 -1.11 12.32
CA HIS A 118 -3.21 -1.27 13.21
C HIS A 118 -4.50 -0.92 12.48
#